data_AF-A0A6B8VN01-F1
#
_entry.id   AF-A0A6B8VN01-F1
#
_cell.length_a   1.000
_cell.length_b   1.000
_cell.length_c   1.000
_cell.angle_alpha   90.00
_cell.angle_beta   90.00
_cell.angle_gamma   90.00
#
_symmetry.space_group_name_H-M   'P 1'
#
loop_
_entity.id
_entity.type
_entity.pdbx_description
1 polymer ?
#
loop_
_entity_poly.entity_id
_entity_poly.type
_entity_poly.pdbx_seq_one_letter_code
_entity_poly.pdbx_strand_id
1 'polypeptide(L)'
;MADLQLFHQAIKLTFVPNQYCNLGCSYCYLGDLTENRDTYDDVVSQFHAIARHLEHQGILIDALLLHGAEISLLPQPVLRELFQAYTDYRARYKSEFKALGKRTNSPIHIKTNLYNFHVLRPLYEEFQVSISGSFDLPFSLHEELRTTKQGKSTLQRTLDNVLLLKDYPYPKGISCVVGKPHLLRIDEFIENIEWLDAQGFDMCTDFYIMFAYDSANANYKSQLTQEEMVEFLNRLREHFTGTKFERAIYYEWFKEFTHDYCTNQINCGTNNFLAQKDGDVYPCHRGQAEPDLKFGNIIQLGMPELVASGEKTIQKYEAANEPLSKECRECPWFYLCYAGCPIERNNTRGNKSYTCALQKELYKAQPDRFPPKPEFSRRQVDAFIRQNQPHIYDDLTVPRLMNFNPELLDPANSLPALIQRDDVLQEMFRPGAIKLIVNGQATDLYSSHLYGRMTQVTLSPEDSVHVAVDKRYWALNGGDLGNAIKVQLLSDSPVVYGDEQRTKMSHVATFDAYPAQLQELSDAWILDLTPFLRLHAASFLPDFGNLISVTTLRAREYHYSKHGKNAFYHLETINLPFPEFRFEWG
;
A
#
# COMPACT_ATOMS: atom_id res chain seq x y z
N MET A 1 -5.61 21.24 40.97
CA MET A 1 -6.03 21.34 39.55
C MET A 1 -5.97 19.92 39.03
N ALA A 2 -7.10 19.35 38.60
CA ALA A 2 -7.06 18.05 37.94
C ALA A 2 -6.27 18.26 36.63
N ASP A 3 -5.19 17.49 36.44
CA ASP A 3 -4.43 17.55 35.20
C ASP A 3 -5.38 17.30 34.03
N LEU A 4 -5.47 18.27 33.13
CA LEU A 4 -6.23 18.12 31.89
C LEU A 4 -5.52 17.05 31.04
N GLN A 5 -5.98 15.81 31.16
CA GLN A 5 -5.46 14.70 30.39
C GLN A 5 -5.95 14.83 28.95
N LEU A 6 -5.02 15.12 28.04
CA LEU A 6 -5.30 15.24 26.61
C LEU A 6 -5.17 13.86 25.96
N PHE A 7 -6.26 13.40 25.34
CA PHE A 7 -6.25 12.18 24.53
C PHE A 7 -5.95 12.54 23.08
N HIS A 8 -4.92 11.92 22.50
CA HIS A 8 -4.45 12.22 21.13
C HIS A 8 -4.64 11.05 20.16
N GLN A 9 -5.01 9.87 20.64
CA GLN A 9 -5.15 8.68 19.81
C GLN A 9 -6.22 7.74 20.37
N ALA A 10 -6.86 6.98 19.48
CA ALA A 10 -7.66 5.82 19.86
C ALA A 10 -7.35 4.62 18.97
N ILE A 11 -7.17 3.46 19.61
CA ILE A 11 -6.71 2.20 19.01
C ILE A 11 -7.75 1.09 19.15
N LYS A 12 -7.63 0.08 18.28
CA LYS A 12 -8.36 -1.18 18.41
C LYS A 12 -7.58 -2.10 19.35
N LEU A 13 -8.24 -2.64 20.37
CA LEU A 13 -7.64 -3.64 21.25
C LEU A 13 -8.12 -5.04 20.84
N THR A 14 -7.19 -5.87 20.35
CA THR A 14 -7.43 -7.31 20.25
C THR A 14 -7.07 -7.94 21.58
N PHE A 15 -8.06 -8.39 22.34
CA PHE A 15 -7.89 -8.90 23.69
C PHE A 15 -8.16 -10.40 23.74
N VAL A 16 -7.25 -11.14 24.38
CA VAL A 16 -7.36 -12.59 24.60
C VAL A 16 -7.59 -12.86 26.09
N PRO A 17 -8.86 -12.86 26.55
CA PRO A 17 -9.22 -13.09 27.94
C PRO A 17 -9.16 -14.57 28.36
N ASN A 18 -9.04 -15.49 27.41
CA ASN A 18 -9.01 -16.93 27.66
C ASN A 18 -8.09 -17.61 26.64
N GLN A 19 -7.29 -18.58 27.06
CA GLN A 19 -6.47 -19.40 26.16
C GLN A 19 -7.02 -20.82 26.00
N TYR A 20 -7.99 -21.25 26.82
CA TYR A 20 -8.60 -22.57 26.70
C TYR A 20 -9.62 -22.65 25.55
N CYS A 21 -9.66 -23.76 24.82
CA CYS A 21 -10.73 -24.07 23.86
C CYS A 21 -11.42 -25.40 24.21
N ASN A 22 -12.71 -25.55 23.93
CA ASN A 22 -13.44 -26.81 24.12
C ASN A 22 -13.32 -27.76 22.92
N LEU A 23 -12.85 -27.25 21.77
CA LEU A 23 -12.64 -28.02 20.56
C LEU A 23 -11.18 -28.43 20.41
N GLY A 24 -10.97 -29.56 19.72
CA GLY A 24 -9.68 -30.09 19.31
C GLY A 24 -9.56 -30.08 17.79
N CYS A 25 -9.77 -28.91 17.16
CA CYS A 25 -9.70 -28.80 15.70
C CYS A 25 -8.33 -29.24 15.19
N SER A 26 -8.29 -30.13 14.20
CA SER A 26 -7.06 -30.80 13.77
C SER A 26 -6.04 -29.86 13.12
N TYR A 27 -6.51 -28.81 12.45
CA TYR A 27 -5.68 -27.79 11.78
C TYR A 27 -5.41 -26.55 12.66
N CYS A 28 -5.76 -26.56 13.96
CA CYS A 28 -5.66 -25.38 14.82
C CYS A 28 -4.20 -24.90 14.96
N TYR A 29 -3.91 -23.67 14.53
CA TYR A 29 -2.57 -23.09 14.64
C TYR A 29 -2.16 -22.74 16.08
N LEU A 30 -3.10 -22.71 17.03
CA LEU A 30 -2.78 -22.47 18.45
C LEU A 30 -2.23 -23.73 19.15
N GLY A 31 -2.45 -24.93 18.59
CA GLY A 31 -1.94 -26.18 19.16
C GLY A 31 -2.22 -26.33 20.66
N ASP A 32 -1.17 -26.64 21.41
CA ASP A 32 -1.23 -26.91 22.86
C ASP A 32 -1.60 -25.69 23.71
N LEU A 33 -1.49 -24.45 23.19
CA LEU A 33 -1.99 -23.27 23.91
C LEU A 33 -3.47 -23.38 24.25
N THR A 34 -4.23 -24.14 23.45
CA THR A 34 -5.66 -24.36 23.69
C THR A 34 -5.94 -25.20 24.94
N GLU A 35 -4.93 -25.78 25.59
CA GLU A 35 -5.02 -26.52 26.85
C GLU A 35 -4.91 -25.64 28.10
N ASN A 36 -4.49 -24.38 27.96
CA ASN A 36 -4.24 -23.47 29.09
C ASN A 36 -5.54 -23.08 29.80
N ARG A 37 -5.74 -23.61 31.01
CA ARG A 37 -6.93 -23.38 31.86
C ARG A 37 -6.64 -22.35 32.94
N ASP A 38 -6.53 -21.09 32.53
CA ASP A 38 -6.41 -20.01 33.49
C ASP A 38 -7.72 -19.76 34.24
N THR A 39 -7.61 -19.14 35.41
CA THR A 39 -8.78 -18.63 36.13
C THR A 39 -9.41 -17.46 35.38
N TYR A 40 -10.70 -17.22 35.63
CA TYR A 40 -11.46 -16.16 34.97
C TYR A 40 -11.63 -14.89 35.83
N ASP A 41 -11.25 -14.99 37.12
CA ASP A 41 -11.53 -13.98 38.14
C ASP A 41 -10.84 -12.63 37.88
N ASP A 42 -9.79 -12.61 37.05
CA ASP A 42 -9.01 -11.41 36.74
C ASP A 42 -9.31 -10.81 35.36
N VAL A 43 -10.15 -11.42 34.53
CA VAL A 43 -10.39 -10.95 33.15
C VAL A 43 -10.81 -9.48 33.09
N VAL A 44 -11.76 -9.08 33.93
CA VAL A 44 -12.30 -7.72 33.96
C VAL A 44 -11.32 -6.74 34.60
N SER A 45 -10.64 -7.15 35.67
CA SER A 45 -9.66 -6.30 36.34
C SER A 45 -8.42 -6.05 35.46
N GLN A 46 -8.03 -7.04 34.66
CA GLN A 46 -6.97 -6.91 33.66
C GLN A 46 -7.38 -5.98 32.51
N PHE A 47 -8.60 -6.10 31.99
CA PHE A 47 -9.11 -5.12 31.02
C PHE A 47 -9.03 -3.68 31.57
N HIS A 48 -9.44 -3.47 32.83
CA HIS A 48 -9.31 -2.16 33.48
C HIS A 48 -7.86 -1.71 33.69
N ALA A 49 -6.93 -2.64 33.98
CA ALA A 49 -5.51 -2.33 34.10
C ALA A 49 -4.95 -1.84 32.75
N ILE A 50 -5.23 -2.55 31.67
CA ILE A 50 -4.85 -2.18 30.31
C ILE A 50 -5.44 -0.82 29.93
N ALA A 51 -6.75 -0.64 30.13
CA ALA A 51 -7.46 0.60 29.81
C ALA A 51 -6.84 1.80 30.56
N ARG A 52 -6.62 1.68 31.88
CA ARG A 52 -6.00 2.75 32.67
C ARG A 52 -4.57 3.07 32.24
N HIS A 53 -3.79 2.05 31.89
CA HIS A 53 -2.42 2.25 31.44
C HIS A 53 -2.35 2.98 30.10
N LEU A 54 -3.26 2.65 29.16
CA LEU A 54 -3.39 3.37 27.89
C LEU A 54 -3.93 4.80 28.11
N GLU A 55 -4.90 4.96 29.02
CA GLU A 55 -5.43 6.27 29.38
C GLU A 55 -4.32 7.20 29.85
N HIS A 56 -3.46 6.77 30.79
CA HIS A 56 -2.31 7.54 31.28
C HIS A 56 -1.34 8.00 30.18
N GLN A 57 -1.36 7.34 29.03
CA GLN A 57 -0.57 7.71 27.85
C GLN A 57 -1.32 8.61 26.86
N GLY A 58 -2.55 9.03 27.17
CA GLY A 58 -3.40 9.80 26.26
C GLY A 58 -4.03 8.96 25.14
N ILE A 59 -4.17 7.65 25.35
CA ILE A 59 -4.64 6.69 24.34
C ILE A 59 -5.93 6.00 24.79
N LEU A 60 -6.94 5.97 23.92
CA LEU A 60 -8.22 5.33 24.17
C LEU A 60 -8.42 4.03 23.37
N ILE A 61 -9.36 3.18 23.79
CA ILE A 61 -9.74 1.93 23.11
C ILE A 61 -11.05 2.15 22.33
N ASP A 62 -10.99 2.36 21.01
CA ASP A 62 -12.18 2.65 20.18
C ASP A 62 -12.95 1.42 19.70
N ALA A 63 -12.33 0.24 19.75
CA ALA A 63 -12.94 -1.04 19.44
C ALA A 63 -12.31 -2.15 20.30
N LEU A 64 -13.16 -3.06 20.80
CA LEU A 64 -12.74 -4.25 21.54
C LEU A 64 -13.00 -5.49 20.67
N LEU A 65 -11.94 -6.17 20.26
CA LEU A 65 -11.98 -7.41 19.50
C LEU A 65 -11.58 -8.56 20.42
N LEU A 66 -12.52 -9.40 20.82
CA LEU A 66 -12.27 -10.55 21.68
C LEU A 66 -11.92 -11.77 20.84
N HIS A 67 -10.77 -12.38 21.14
CA HIS A 67 -10.23 -13.53 20.45
C HIS A 67 -9.66 -14.56 21.44
N GLY A 68 -9.35 -15.76 20.96
CA GLY A 68 -8.51 -16.73 21.66
C GLY A 68 -9.20 -17.47 22.81
N ALA A 69 -8.74 -18.67 23.13
CA ALA A 69 -8.90 -19.74 22.15
C ALA A 69 -10.40 -20.00 21.91
N GLU A 70 -11.23 -19.98 22.96
CA GLU A 70 -12.67 -19.82 22.82
C GLU A 70 -13.28 -18.88 23.88
N ILE A 71 -13.77 -17.72 23.45
CA ILE A 71 -14.38 -16.70 24.33
C ILE A 71 -15.67 -17.20 24.98
N SER A 72 -16.45 -18.02 24.29
CA SER A 72 -17.75 -18.51 24.78
C SER A 72 -17.66 -19.52 25.94
N LEU A 73 -16.45 -19.83 26.41
CA LEU A 73 -16.21 -20.63 27.61
C LEU A 73 -16.07 -19.79 28.88
N LEU A 74 -15.87 -18.48 28.74
CA LEU A 74 -15.97 -17.59 29.89
C LEU A 74 -17.39 -17.69 30.48
N PRO A 75 -17.54 -17.82 31.81
CA PRO A 75 -18.84 -17.83 32.44
C PRO A 75 -19.66 -16.61 32.04
N GLN A 76 -20.96 -16.79 31.82
CA GLN A 76 -21.86 -15.71 31.42
C GLN A 76 -21.77 -14.46 32.34
N PRO A 77 -21.62 -14.58 33.67
CA PRO A 77 -21.40 -13.41 34.53
C PRO A 77 -20.12 -12.64 34.19
N VAL A 78 -19.01 -13.34 33.93
CA VAL A 78 -17.72 -12.72 33.56
C VAL A 78 -17.83 -12.02 32.20
N LEU A 79 -18.47 -12.65 31.21
CA LEU A 79 -18.73 -12.01 29.91
C LEU A 79 -19.56 -10.74 30.05
N ARG A 80 -20.64 -10.80 30.84
CA ARG A 80 -21.50 -9.65 31.12
C ARG A 80 -20.71 -8.51 31.76
N GLU A 81 -19.91 -8.81 32.79
CA GLU A 81 -19.09 -7.80 33.45
C GLU A 81 -18.05 -7.19 32.50
N LEU A 82 -17.41 -8.00 31.65
CA LEU A 82 -16.47 -7.50 30.65
C LEU A 82 -17.15 -6.59 29.61
N PHE A 83 -18.34 -6.98 29.11
CA PHE A 83 -19.08 -6.15 28.16
C PHE A 83 -19.56 -4.86 28.81
N GLN A 84 -20.05 -4.92 30.05
CA GLN A 84 -20.45 -3.74 30.80
C GLN A 84 -19.25 -2.81 31.03
N ALA A 85 -18.10 -3.35 31.43
CA ALA A 85 -16.88 -2.58 31.64
C ALA A 85 -16.46 -1.80 30.38
N TYR A 86 -16.54 -2.41 29.20
CA TYR A 86 -16.25 -1.73 27.94
C TYR A 86 -17.34 -0.71 27.56
N THR A 87 -18.63 -1.03 27.75
CA THR A 87 -19.73 -0.11 27.49
C THR A 87 -19.64 1.13 28.38
N ASP A 88 -19.35 0.97 29.67
CA ASP A 88 -19.15 2.06 30.62
C ASP A 88 -17.93 2.90 30.27
N TYR A 89 -16.82 2.25 29.88
CA TYR A 89 -15.63 2.92 29.37
C TYR A 89 -15.94 3.80 28.15
N ARG A 90 -16.71 3.27 27.18
CA ARG A 90 -17.13 4.01 25.98
C ARG A 90 -18.06 5.17 26.31
N ALA A 91 -18.98 4.98 27.26
CA ALA A 91 -19.87 6.04 27.71
C ALA A 91 -19.10 7.18 28.40
N ARG A 92 -18.10 6.85 29.22
CA ARG A 92 -17.24 7.81 29.92
C ARG A 92 -16.49 8.72 28.95
N TYR A 93 -15.89 8.16 27.88
CA TYR A 93 -15.06 8.91 26.93
C TYR A 93 -15.76 9.32 25.64
N LYS A 94 -17.10 9.44 25.66
CA LYS A 94 -17.91 9.70 24.47
C LYS A 94 -17.50 10.99 23.73
N SER A 95 -17.17 12.04 24.47
CA SER A 95 -16.80 13.34 23.91
C SER A 95 -15.42 13.30 23.25
N GLU A 96 -14.48 12.59 23.89
CA GLU A 96 -13.11 12.39 23.48
C GLU A 96 -13.05 11.56 22.19
N PHE A 97 -13.84 10.47 22.11
CA PHE A 97 -13.97 9.70 20.87
C PHE A 97 -14.49 10.56 19.72
N LYS A 98 -15.48 11.42 19.98
CA LYS A 98 -16.01 12.34 18.95
C LYS A 98 -14.94 13.35 18.51
N ALA A 99 -14.16 13.89 19.45
CA ALA A 99 -13.05 14.81 19.16
C ALA A 99 -11.95 14.14 18.31
N LEU A 100 -11.72 12.84 18.52
CA LEU A 100 -10.78 12.02 17.74
C LEU A 100 -11.37 11.51 16.41
N GLY A 101 -12.57 11.97 16.01
CA GLY A 101 -13.24 11.55 14.77
C GLY A 101 -13.71 10.09 14.77
N LYS A 102 -13.83 9.46 15.94
CA LYS A 102 -14.28 8.07 16.08
C LYS A 102 -15.79 7.99 16.26
N ARG A 103 -16.37 6.86 15.85
CA ARG A 103 -17.79 6.55 16.10
C ARG A 103 -18.01 6.49 17.62
N THR A 104 -19.17 6.96 18.09
CA THR A 104 -19.50 6.93 19.52
C THR A 104 -19.96 5.55 20.00
N ASN A 105 -20.49 4.71 19.10
CA ASN A 105 -20.95 3.35 19.41
C ASN A 105 -20.26 2.35 18.48
N SER A 106 -19.16 1.77 18.94
CA SER A 106 -18.46 0.68 18.23
C SER A 106 -18.89 -0.62 18.90
N PRO A 107 -19.32 -1.64 18.14
CA PRO A 107 -19.71 -2.90 18.74
C PRO A 107 -18.49 -3.60 19.34
N ILE A 108 -18.71 -4.36 20.41
CA ILE A 108 -17.80 -5.42 20.84
C ILE A 108 -17.83 -6.48 19.74
N HIS A 109 -16.67 -6.95 19.29
CA HIS A 109 -16.58 -8.01 18.29
C HIS A 109 -16.00 -9.28 18.91
N ILE A 110 -16.55 -10.45 18.56
CA ILE A 110 -16.09 -11.75 19.08
C ILE A 110 -15.79 -12.70 17.92
N LYS A 111 -14.61 -13.35 17.99
CA LYS A 111 -14.31 -14.56 17.22
C LYS A 111 -14.62 -15.80 18.08
N THR A 112 -15.47 -16.69 17.58
CA THR A 112 -15.93 -17.89 18.32
C THR A 112 -16.09 -19.10 17.40
N ASN A 113 -16.06 -20.30 17.96
CA ASN A 113 -16.39 -21.56 17.29
C ASN A 113 -17.91 -21.82 17.19
N LEU A 114 -18.76 -20.91 17.65
CA LEU A 114 -20.23 -20.95 17.65
C LEU A 114 -20.89 -22.04 18.50
N TYR A 115 -20.15 -22.97 19.10
CA TYR A 115 -20.72 -24.14 19.78
C TYR A 115 -21.72 -23.77 20.90
N ASN A 116 -21.41 -22.70 21.65
CA ASN A 116 -22.24 -22.20 22.76
C ASN A 116 -23.15 -21.01 22.39
N PHE A 117 -23.28 -20.67 21.10
CA PHE A 117 -24.01 -19.46 20.68
C PHE A 117 -25.46 -19.43 21.18
N HIS A 118 -26.21 -20.53 21.07
CA HIS A 118 -27.59 -20.64 21.57
C HIS A 118 -27.78 -20.24 23.04
N VAL A 119 -26.79 -20.49 23.91
CA VAL A 119 -26.86 -20.10 25.33
C VAL A 119 -26.55 -18.61 25.51
N LEU A 120 -25.59 -18.09 24.73
CA LEU A 120 -25.07 -16.73 24.89
C LEU A 120 -25.80 -15.69 24.04
N ARG A 121 -26.62 -16.10 23.08
CA ARG A 121 -27.39 -15.20 22.20
C ARG A 121 -28.11 -14.08 22.96
N PRO A 122 -28.86 -14.35 24.06
CA PRO A 122 -29.53 -13.27 24.79
C PRO A 122 -28.57 -12.20 25.33
N LEU A 123 -27.40 -12.62 25.82
CA LEU A 123 -26.36 -11.69 26.28
C LEU A 123 -25.76 -10.91 25.11
N TYR A 124 -25.50 -11.58 23.99
CA TYR A 124 -24.96 -10.92 22.80
C TYR A 124 -25.94 -9.90 22.21
N GLU A 125 -27.23 -10.19 22.21
CA GLU A 125 -28.27 -9.25 21.77
C GLU A 125 -28.38 -8.03 22.71
N GLU A 126 -28.28 -8.25 24.02
CA GLU A 126 -28.30 -7.19 25.03
C GLU A 126 -27.18 -6.17 24.81
N PHE A 127 -25.97 -6.64 24.47
CA PHE A 127 -24.79 -5.80 24.26
C PHE A 127 -24.49 -5.49 22.78
N GLN A 128 -25.37 -5.87 21.86
CA GLN A 128 -25.23 -5.63 20.41
C GLN A 128 -23.91 -6.15 19.82
N VAL A 129 -23.49 -7.34 20.27
CA VAL A 129 -22.17 -7.90 19.94
C VAL A 129 -22.11 -8.24 18.45
N SER A 130 -21.00 -7.93 17.79
CA SER A 130 -20.70 -8.43 16.44
C SER A 130 -20.01 -9.79 16.51
N ILE A 131 -20.42 -10.73 15.65
CA ILE A 131 -19.99 -12.14 15.74
C ILE A 131 -19.24 -12.56 14.46
N SER A 132 -18.07 -13.13 14.62
CA SER A 132 -17.40 -13.94 13.60
C SER A 132 -17.30 -15.38 14.07
N GLY A 133 -18.04 -16.28 13.42
CA GLY A 133 -18.08 -17.70 13.72
C GLY A 133 -17.10 -18.50 12.87
N SER A 134 -16.49 -19.54 13.43
CA SER A 134 -15.71 -20.53 12.66
C SER A 134 -16.61 -21.72 12.32
N PHE A 135 -16.93 -21.88 11.03
CA PHE A 135 -17.78 -22.96 10.52
C PHE A 135 -17.29 -23.37 9.14
N ASP A 136 -16.73 -24.57 9.04
CA ASP A 136 -16.22 -25.09 7.78
C ASP A 136 -17.32 -25.71 6.93
N LEU A 137 -17.12 -25.63 5.61
CA LEU A 137 -17.85 -26.34 4.58
C LEU A 137 -16.88 -27.26 3.84
N PRO A 138 -17.34 -28.35 3.20
CA PRO A 138 -18.65 -28.94 3.40
C PRO A 138 -18.83 -29.51 4.83
N PHE A 139 -20.07 -29.82 5.17
CA PHE A 139 -20.44 -30.36 6.48
C PHE A 139 -19.66 -31.63 6.83
N SER A 140 -19.36 -32.49 5.85
CA SER A 140 -18.53 -33.68 6.06
C SER A 140 -17.14 -33.34 6.61
N LEU A 141 -16.49 -32.29 6.09
CA LEU A 141 -15.18 -31.85 6.57
C LEU A 141 -15.27 -31.10 7.90
N HIS A 142 -16.37 -30.39 8.16
CA HIS A 142 -16.61 -29.81 9.49
C HIS A 142 -16.64 -30.91 10.56
N GLU A 143 -17.40 -31.98 10.30
CA GLU A 143 -17.53 -33.13 11.21
C GLU A 143 -16.19 -33.81 11.47
N GLU A 144 -15.37 -33.99 10.43
CA GLU A 144 -14.05 -34.62 10.52
C GLU A 144 -13.01 -33.73 11.24
N LEU A 145 -12.96 -32.43 10.92
CA LEU A 145 -11.85 -31.55 11.29
C LEU A 145 -12.13 -30.70 12.54
N ARG A 146 -13.39 -30.40 12.85
CA ARG A 146 -13.78 -29.59 14.01
C ARG A 146 -14.45 -30.45 15.08
N THR A 147 -13.63 -31.25 15.76
CA THR A 147 -14.10 -32.13 16.82
C THR A 147 -13.93 -31.50 18.21
N THR A 148 -14.62 -32.06 19.21
CA THR A 148 -14.28 -31.83 20.63
C THR A 148 -12.88 -32.39 20.93
N LYS A 149 -12.27 -32.02 22.06
CA LYS A 149 -10.99 -32.63 22.49
C LYS A 149 -11.03 -34.16 22.66
N GLN A 150 -12.23 -34.74 22.74
CA GLN A 150 -12.47 -36.19 22.81
C GLN A 150 -12.73 -36.83 21.43
N GLY A 151 -12.57 -36.08 20.34
CA GLY A 151 -12.77 -36.58 18.97
C GLY A 151 -14.23 -36.69 18.52
N LYS A 152 -15.21 -36.21 19.33
CA LYS A 152 -16.62 -36.21 18.92
C LYS A 152 -16.92 -35.08 17.94
N SER A 153 -17.70 -35.37 16.91
CA SER A 153 -18.23 -34.39 15.95
C SER A 153 -18.93 -33.22 16.65
N THR A 154 -18.75 -32.01 16.12
CA THR A 154 -19.46 -30.81 16.57
C THR A 154 -20.50 -30.33 15.57
N LEU A 155 -20.59 -30.95 14.40
CA LEU A 155 -21.35 -30.48 13.25
C LEU A 155 -22.79 -30.12 13.61
N GLN A 156 -23.56 -31.07 14.16
CA GLN A 156 -24.99 -30.84 14.44
C GLN A 156 -25.20 -29.60 15.31
N ARG A 157 -24.48 -29.52 16.44
CA ARG A 157 -24.60 -28.38 17.37
C ARG A 157 -24.22 -27.08 16.68
N THR A 158 -23.11 -27.06 15.94
CA THR A 158 -22.63 -25.83 15.31
C THR A 158 -23.55 -25.40 14.16
N LEU A 159 -24.07 -26.34 13.37
CA LEU A 159 -25.05 -26.08 12.32
C LEU A 159 -26.36 -25.51 12.89
N ASP A 160 -26.89 -26.08 13.96
CA ASP A 160 -28.07 -25.52 14.65
C ASP A 160 -27.83 -24.07 15.09
N ASN A 161 -26.62 -23.77 15.58
CA ASN A 161 -26.23 -22.41 15.95
C ASN A 161 -26.04 -21.48 14.74
N VAL A 162 -25.58 -21.96 13.58
CA VAL A 162 -25.52 -21.16 12.34
C VAL A 162 -26.93 -20.81 11.87
N LEU A 163 -27.87 -21.75 11.91
CA LEU A 163 -29.27 -21.49 11.58
C LEU A 163 -29.93 -20.53 12.57
N LEU A 164 -29.54 -20.57 13.85
CA LEU A 164 -29.96 -19.57 14.83
C LEU A 164 -29.32 -18.20 14.57
N LEU A 165 -28.05 -18.17 14.14
CA LEU A 165 -27.28 -16.95 13.86
C LEU A 165 -27.90 -16.17 12.70
N LYS A 166 -28.54 -16.85 11.74
CA LYS A 166 -29.29 -16.22 10.64
C LYS A 166 -30.18 -15.06 11.11
N ASP A 167 -30.96 -15.28 12.16
CA ASP A 167 -31.95 -14.32 12.68
C ASP A 167 -31.36 -13.39 13.75
N TYR A 168 -30.03 -13.32 13.88
CA TYR A 168 -29.35 -12.41 14.79
C TYR A 168 -29.29 -10.99 14.19
N PRO A 169 -29.75 -9.95 14.93
CA PRO A 169 -30.00 -8.63 14.33
C PRO A 169 -28.75 -7.74 14.19
N TYR A 170 -27.62 -8.15 14.76
CA TYR A 170 -26.36 -7.38 14.73
C TYR A 170 -25.34 -8.02 13.76
N PRO A 171 -24.26 -7.29 13.38
CA PRO A 171 -23.32 -7.78 12.38
C PRO A 171 -22.75 -9.15 12.72
N LYS A 172 -22.83 -10.07 11.76
CA LYS A 172 -22.50 -11.48 11.92
C LYS A 172 -21.81 -12.01 10.68
N GLY A 173 -21.09 -13.11 10.82
CA GLY A 173 -20.62 -13.87 9.69
C GLY A 173 -19.90 -15.15 10.12
N ILE A 174 -19.72 -16.06 9.18
CA ILE A 174 -18.99 -17.30 9.35
C ILE A 174 -17.76 -17.36 8.43
N SER A 175 -16.75 -18.09 8.87
CA SER A 175 -15.53 -18.31 8.11
C SER A 175 -15.23 -19.79 7.96
N CYS A 176 -14.84 -20.22 6.76
CA CYS A 176 -14.39 -21.57 6.47
C CYS A 176 -12.89 -21.61 6.21
N VAL A 177 -12.17 -22.56 6.82
CA VAL A 177 -10.75 -22.82 6.55
C VAL A 177 -10.60 -23.91 5.50
N VAL A 178 -10.21 -23.52 4.29
CA VAL A 178 -10.13 -24.40 3.11
C VAL A 178 -8.72 -24.99 2.99
N GLY A 179 -8.64 -26.31 2.98
CA GLY A 179 -7.42 -27.09 2.71
C GLY A 179 -7.63 -28.12 1.59
N LYS A 180 -6.63 -28.97 1.33
CA LYS A 180 -6.63 -29.95 0.24
C LYS A 180 -7.89 -30.84 0.17
N PRO A 181 -8.45 -31.36 1.29
CA PRO A 181 -9.69 -32.14 1.23
C PRO A 181 -10.90 -31.35 0.70
N HIS A 182 -10.91 -30.03 0.86
CA HIS A 182 -12.02 -29.18 0.42
C HIS A 182 -12.03 -29.06 -1.11
N LEU A 183 -10.86 -28.96 -1.74
CA LEU A 183 -10.76 -29.00 -3.20
C LEU A 183 -11.25 -30.35 -3.76
N LEU A 184 -10.93 -31.46 -3.07
CA LEU A 184 -11.38 -32.80 -3.46
C LEU A 184 -12.89 -33.00 -3.29
N ARG A 185 -13.55 -32.22 -2.43
CA ARG A 185 -15.00 -32.25 -2.16
C ARG A 185 -15.68 -30.93 -2.53
N ILE A 186 -15.19 -30.28 -3.59
CA ILE A 186 -15.66 -28.93 -3.94
C ILE A 186 -17.13 -28.90 -4.37
N ASP A 187 -17.64 -29.98 -4.96
CA ASP A 187 -19.05 -30.06 -5.33
C ASP A 187 -19.95 -30.05 -4.07
N GLU A 188 -19.58 -30.82 -3.03
CA GLU A 188 -20.27 -30.78 -1.73
C GLU A 188 -20.14 -29.40 -1.05
N PHE A 189 -18.97 -28.75 -1.20
CA PHE A 189 -18.74 -27.40 -0.69
C PHE A 189 -19.71 -26.38 -1.33
N ILE A 190 -19.86 -26.44 -2.65
CA ILE A 190 -20.76 -25.59 -3.43
C ILE A 190 -22.23 -25.87 -3.05
N GLU A 191 -22.64 -27.13 -3.00
CA GLU A 191 -23.99 -27.53 -2.58
C GLU A 191 -24.33 -27.00 -1.18
N ASN A 192 -23.37 -27.01 -0.27
CA ASN A 192 -23.58 -26.51 1.10
C ASN A 192 -23.65 -24.99 1.18
N ILE A 193 -22.95 -24.25 0.31
CA ILE A 193 -23.14 -22.79 0.15
C ILE A 193 -24.58 -22.51 -0.25
N GLU A 194 -25.04 -23.15 -1.32
CA GLU A 194 -26.39 -22.96 -1.86
C GLU A 194 -27.46 -23.38 -0.84
N TRP A 195 -27.23 -24.48 -0.13
CA TRP A 195 -28.14 -24.96 0.90
C TRP A 195 -28.28 -23.99 2.07
N LEU A 196 -27.17 -23.46 2.61
CA LEU A 196 -27.21 -22.49 3.72
C LEU A 196 -27.91 -21.20 3.30
N ASP A 197 -27.64 -20.73 2.09
CA ASP A 197 -28.33 -19.58 1.51
C ASP A 197 -29.83 -19.83 1.33
N ALA A 198 -30.21 -21.03 0.88
CA ALA A 198 -31.61 -21.44 0.79
C ALA A 198 -32.31 -21.56 2.16
N GLN A 199 -31.57 -21.86 3.24
CA GLN A 199 -32.10 -21.78 4.62
C GLN A 199 -32.22 -20.33 5.13
N GLY A 200 -31.74 -19.36 4.34
CA GLY A 200 -31.83 -17.92 4.56
C GLY A 200 -30.61 -17.29 5.22
N PHE A 201 -29.51 -18.02 5.43
CA PHE A 201 -28.26 -17.42 5.89
C PHE A 201 -27.56 -16.72 4.71
N ASP A 202 -27.29 -15.41 4.81
CA ASP A 202 -26.73 -14.65 3.68
C ASP A 202 -25.27 -15.06 3.37
N MET A 203 -25.11 -16.00 2.43
CA MET A 203 -23.79 -16.47 2.02
C MET A 203 -23.06 -15.47 1.11
N CYS A 204 -23.67 -14.37 0.70
CA CYS A 204 -23.00 -13.34 -0.07
C CYS A 204 -22.22 -12.37 0.82
N THR A 205 -22.79 -11.94 1.96
CA THR A 205 -22.19 -10.92 2.83
C THR A 205 -21.68 -11.45 4.17
N ASP A 206 -22.29 -12.52 4.68
CA ASP A 206 -22.01 -13.05 6.02
C ASP A 206 -21.11 -14.30 5.97
N PHE A 207 -20.39 -14.51 4.86
CA PHE A 207 -19.45 -15.63 4.68
C PHE A 207 -18.12 -15.17 4.08
N TYR A 208 -17.01 -15.76 4.55
CA TYR A 208 -15.71 -15.62 3.91
C TYR A 208 -14.82 -16.86 4.03
N ILE A 209 -13.86 -16.98 3.12
CA ILE A 209 -12.97 -18.12 2.97
C ILE A 209 -11.57 -17.74 3.43
N MET A 210 -10.98 -18.61 4.23
CA MET A 210 -9.56 -18.57 4.59
C MET A 210 -8.89 -19.83 4.04
N PHE A 211 -7.62 -19.76 3.66
CA PHE A 211 -6.86 -20.95 3.27
C PHE A 211 -6.07 -21.48 4.47
N ALA A 212 -6.17 -22.78 4.69
CA ALA A 212 -5.31 -23.50 5.61
C ALA A 212 -3.84 -23.25 5.24
N TYR A 213 -3.03 -23.07 6.27
CA TYR A 213 -1.60 -23.03 6.14
C TYR A 213 -1.00 -24.04 7.11
N ASP A 214 0.11 -24.65 6.72
CA ASP A 214 0.72 -25.75 7.47
C ASP A 214 1.55 -25.22 8.65
N SER A 215 0.84 -24.68 9.65
CA SER A 215 1.42 -24.20 10.90
C SER A 215 2.32 -25.26 11.55
N ALA A 216 3.40 -24.82 12.18
CA ALA A 216 4.26 -25.69 12.99
C ALA A 216 3.50 -26.38 14.14
N ASN A 217 2.44 -25.73 14.64
CA ASN A 217 1.64 -26.17 15.79
C ASN A 217 0.39 -26.98 15.41
N ALA A 218 0.08 -27.16 14.12
CA ALA A 218 -1.10 -27.89 13.68
C ALA A 218 -0.84 -29.40 13.57
N ASN A 219 -1.78 -30.21 14.05
CA ASN A 219 -1.70 -31.67 13.98
C ASN A 219 -2.02 -32.23 12.59
N TYR A 220 -2.80 -31.49 11.80
CA TYR A 220 -3.19 -31.85 10.45
C TYR A 220 -2.73 -30.79 9.45
N LYS A 221 -1.85 -31.21 8.54
CA LYS A 221 -1.32 -30.39 7.45
C LYS A 221 -2.11 -30.66 6.19
N SER A 222 -2.67 -29.60 5.61
CA SER A 222 -3.58 -29.68 4.47
C SER A 222 -3.52 -28.43 3.59
N GLN A 223 -2.46 -27.64 3.69
CA GLN A 223 -2.28 -26.50 2.82
C GLN A 223 -2.37 -26.90 1.34
N LEU A 224 -3.16 -26.15 0.58
CA LEU A 224 -3.23 -26.27 -0.88
C LEU A 224 -1.96 -25.69 -1.50
N THR A 225 -1.53 -26.21 -2.66
CA THR A 225 -0.56 -25.48 -3.48
C THR A 225 -1.18 -24.22 -4.06
N GLN A 226 -0.33 -23.33 -4.58
CA GLN A 226 -0.79 -22.10 -5.23
C GLN A 226 -1.70 -22.38 -6.43
N GLU A 227 -1.38 -23.41 -7.21
CA GLU A 227 -2.15 -23.88 -8.35
C GLU A 227 -3.48 -24.48 -7.90
N GLU A 228 -3.47 -25.26 -6.81
CA GLU A 228 -4.69 -25.83 -6.24
C GLU A 228 -5.63 -24.76 -5.65
N MET A 229 -5.11 -23.66 -5.08
CA MET A 229 -5.94 -22.50 -4.66
C MET A 229 -6.57 -21.78 -5.86
N VAL A 230 -5.84 -21.65 -6.97
CA VAL A 230 -6.37 -21.07 -8.20
C VAL A 230 -7.44 -21.99 -8.79
N GLU A 231 -7.23 -23.30 -8.78
CA GLU A 231 -8.24 -24.27 -9.20
C GLU A 231 -9.50 -24.15 -8.35
N PHE A 232 -9.36 -24.08 -7.02
CA PHE A 232 -10.49 -23.87 -6.10
C PHE A 232 -11.28 -22.60 -6.46
N LEU A 233 -10.59 -21.47 -6.68
CA LEU A 233 -11.22 -20.22 -7.11
C LEU A 233 -11.95 -20.36 -8.47
N ASN A 234 -11.32 -21.03 -9.43
CA ASN A 234 -11.88 -21.18 -10.78
C ASN A 234 -13.12 -22.07 -10.78
N ARG A 235 -13.15 -23.15 -10.02
CA ARG A 235 -14.32 -24.01 -9.85
C ARG A 235 -15.51 -23.26 -9.22
N LEU A 236 -15.25 -22.39 -8.23
CA LEU A 236 -16.29 -21.51 -7.70
C LEU A 236 -16.79 -20.51 -8.76
N ARG A 237 -15.88 -19.90 -9.54
CA ARG A 237 -16.26 -18.97 -10.61
C ARG A 237 -17.08 -19.67 -11.68
N GLU A 238 -16.66 -20.83 -12.15
CA GLU A 238 -17.35 -21.62 -13.18
C GLU A 238 -18.80 -21.91 -12.76
N HIS A 239 -19.02 -22.30 -11.51
CA HIS A 239 -20.36 -22.58 -10.99
C HIS A 239 -21.19 -21.32 -10.74
N PHE A 240 -20.60 -20.26 -10.18
CA PHE A 240 -21.36 -19.09 -9.70
C PHE A 240 -21.40 -17.89 -10.64
N THR A 241 -20.72 -17.92 -11.79
CA THR A 241 -20.78 -16.83 -12.78
C THR A 241 -22.22 -16.57 -13.22
N GLY A 242 -22.65 -15.31 -13.24
CA GLY A 242 -24.02 -14.90 -13.56
C GLY A 242 -25.03 -15.08 -12.43
N THR A 243 -24.62 -15.56 -11.26
CA THR A 243 -25.46 -15.69 -10.06
C THR A 243 -25.20 -14.53 -9.08
N LYS A 244 -26.02 -14.43 -8.02
CA LYS A 244 -25.79 -13.45 -6.95
C LYS A 244 -24.45 -13.65 -6.20
N PHE A 245 -23.89 -14.85 -6.23
CA PHE A 245 -22.65 -15.20 -5.53
C PHE A 245 -21.39 -14.75 -6.28
N GLU A 246 -21.49 -14.46 -7.58
CA GLU A 246 -20.34 -13.98 -8.37
C GLU A 246 -19.71 -12.75 -7.72
N ARG A 247 -20.52 -11.78 -7.31
CA ARG A 247 -20.04 -10.60 -6.58
C ARG A 247 -19.36 -10.99 -5.26
N ALA A 248 -19.91 -11.96 -4.54
CA ALA A 248 -19.34 -12.38 -3.26
C ALA A 248 -17.92 -12.95 -3.44
N ILE A 249 -17.65 -13.70 -4.52
CA ILE A 249 -16.30 -14.19 -4.85
C ILE A 249 -15.28 -13.03 -4.92
N TYR A 250 -15.61 -11.93 -5.60
CA TYR A 250 -14.66 -10.85 -5.84
C TYR A 250 -14.51 -9.85 -4.68
N TYR A 251 -15.54 -9.70 -3.85
CA TYR A 251 -15.60 -8.64 -2.84
C TYR A 251 -15.63 -9.13 -1.40
N GLU A 252 -16.14 -10.34 -1.14
CA GLU A 252 -16.36 -10.83 0.23
C GLU A 252 -15.61 -12.12 0.54
N TRP A 253 -15.75 -13.17 -0.27
CA TRP A 253 -15.23 -14.49 0.06
C TRP A 253 -13.71 -14.54 0.18
N PHE A 254 -12.99 -13.82 -0.69
CA PHE A 254 -11.52 -13.81 -0.72
C PHE A 254 -10.91 -12.48 -0.27
N LYS A 255 -11.68 -11.65 0.45
CA LYS A 255 -11.25 -10.28 0.80
C LYS A 255 -9.91 -10.21 1.55
N GLU A 256 -9.61 -11.19 2.40
CA GLU A 256 -8.35 -11.31 3.16
C GLU A 256 -7.11 -11.32 2.27
N PHE A 257 -7.23 -11.77 1.02
CA PHE A 257 -6.11 -11.96 0.11
C PHE A 257 -5.87 -10.78 -0.84
N THR A 258 -6.71 -9.75 -0.82
CA THR A 258 -6.65 -8.69 -1.84
C THR A 258 -5.75 -7.51 -1.49
N HIS A 259 -6.10 -6.69 -0.50
CA HIS A 259 -5.29 -5.55 -0.05
C HIS A 259 -5.70 -5.15 1.36
N ASP A 260 -4.93 -4.32 2.05
CA ASP A 260 -5.24 -3.72 3.36
C ASP A 260 -5.46 -4.70 4.53
N TYR A 261 -5.17 -5.98 4.34
CA TYR A 261 -5.10 -6.97 5.42
C TYR A 261 -3.70 -6.98 6.07
N CYS A 262 -3.62 -7.45 7.32
CA CYS A 262 -2.37 -7.44 8.08
C CYS A 262 -1.23 -8.23 7.42
N THR A 263 -1.57 -9.24 6.60
CA THR A 263 -0.64 -10.04 5.81
C THR A 263 -0.03 -9.29 4.63
N ASN A 264 -0.57 -8.12 4.29
CA ASN A 264 -0.20 -7.29 3.16
C ASN A 264 0.48 -5.99 3.63
N GLN A 265 1.46 -6.11 4.54
CA GLN A 265 2.18 -4.98 5.11
C GLN A 265 3.68 -5.24 5.09
N ILE A 266 4.49 -4.19 4.91
CA ILE A 266 5.96 -4.31 4.99
C ILE A 266 6.36 -4.81 6.38
N ASN A 267 5.76 -4.28 7.44
CA ASN A 267 6.00 -4.72 8.80
C ASN A 267 4.71 -4.66 9.62
N CYS A 268 4.14 -5.81 9.94
CA CYS A 268 2.89 -5.91 10.69
C CYS A 268 3.04 -5.57 12.19
N GLY A 269 4.25 -5.50 12.72
CA GLY A 269 4.53 -5.24 14.15
C GLY A 269 4.40 -3.78 14.56
N THR A 270 4.27 -2.86 13.59
CA THR A 270 4.10 -1.43 13.87
C THR A 270 2.68 -1.05 14.26
N ASN A 271 1.67 -1.84 13.83
CA ASN A 271 0.27 -1.43 13.87
C ASN A 271 -0.70 -2.50 14.40
N ASN A 272 -0.23 -3.72 14.68
CA ASN A 272 -1.07 -4.82 15.15
C ASN A 272 -0.62 -5.27 16.55
N PHE A 273 -1.55 -5.23 17.51
CA PHE A 273 -1.32 -5.63 18.88
C PHE A 273 -2.46 -6.54 19.34
N LEU A 274 -2.09 -7.77 19.67
CA LEU A 274 -2.91 -8.69 20.43
C LEU A 274 -2.38 -8.73 21.85
N ALA A 275 -3.22 -8.37 22.82
CA ALA A 275 -2.91 -8.43 24.24
C ALA A 275 -3.60 -9.64 24.87
N GLN A 276 -2.83 -10.49 25.53
CA GLN A 276 -3.34 -11.55 26.40
C GLN A 276 -3.75 -10.96 27.76
N LYS A 277 -4.53 -11.70 28.55
CA LYS A 277 -5.06 -11.21 29.83
C LYS A 277 -3.98 -10.85 30.86
N ASP A 278 -2.83 -11.50 30.79
CA ASP A 278 -1.65 -11.19 31.63
C ASP A 278 -0.89 -9.93 31.15
N GLY A 279 -1.36 -9.31 30.06
CA GLY A 279 -0.80 -8.13 29.44
C GLY A 279 0.24 -8.43 28.37
N ASP A 280 0.62 -9.69 28.12
CA ASP A 280 1.60 -10.00 27.09
C ASP A 280 1.09 -9.63 25.70
N VAL A 281 1.96 -9.00 24.90
CA VAL A 281 1.62 -8.46 23.58
C VAL A 281 2.31 -9.25 22.49
N TYR A 282 1.52 -9.62 21.47
CA TYR A 282 1.95 -10.33 20.27
C TYR A 282 1.42 -9.62 19.02
N PRO A 283 1.96 -9.90 17.80
CA PRO A 283 1.50 -9.26 16.57
C PRO A 283 0.03 -9.58 16.25
N CYS A 284 -0.40 -10.82 16.47
CA CYS A 284 -1.72 -11.29 16.08
C CYS A 284 -2.06 -12.64 16.72
N HIS A 285 -3.25 -13.17 16.38
CA HIS A 285 -3.71 -14.47 16.86
C HIS A 285 -2.82 -15.64 16.45
N ARG A 286 -2.14 -15.58 15.29
CA ARG A 286 -1.18 -16.61 14.86
C ARG A 286 0.12 -16.51 15.66
N GLY A 287 0.63 -15.30 15.84
CA GLY A 287 1.91 -15.05 16.49
C GLY A 287 1.92 -15.26 18.00
N GLN A 288 0.75 -15.30 18.67
CA GLN A 288 0.69 -15.61 20.10
C GLN A 288 1.15 -17.04 20.45
N ALA A 289 1.19 -17.93 19.46
CA ALA A 289 1.75 -19.28 19.58
C ALA A 289 3.27 -19.33 19.42
N GLU A 290 3.91 -18.20 19.07
CA GLU A 290 5.35 -18.10 18.81
C GLU A 290 6.00 -17.20 19.86
N PRO A 291 6.72 -17.77 20.86
CA PRO A 291 7.32 -16.99 21.94
C PRO A 291 8.28 -15.90 21.44
N ASP A 292 9.00 -16.17 20.34
CA ASP A 292 9.93 -15.22 19.70
C ASP A 292 9.23 -13.98 19.12
N LEU A 293 7.90 -14.01 19.00
CA LEU A 293 7.08 -12.89 18.51
C LEU A 293 6.46 -12.06 19.63
N LYS A 294 6.84 -12.26 20.90
CA LYS A 294 6.41 -11.40 22.00
C LYS A 294 7.01 -10.00 21.85
N PHE A 295 6.15 -8.98 21.82
CA PHE A 295 6.54 -7.57 21.72
C PHE A 295 6.85 -6.95 23.09
N GLY A 296 6.29 -7.51 24.16
CA GLY A 296 6.45 -6.98 25.51
C GLY A 296 5.17 -7.17 26.31
N ASN A 297 4.90 -6.27 27.25
CA ASN A 297 3.72 -6.32 28.09
C ASN A 297 3.03 -4.94 28.14
N ILE A 298 1.73 -4.89 27.85
CA ILE A 298 0.97 -3.66 27.60
C ILE A 298 0.75 -2.82 28.86
N ILE A 299 0.87 -3.39 30.07
CA ILE A 299 0.76 -2.65 31.33
C ILE A 299 2.13 -2.25 31.90
N GLN A 300 3.22 -2.62 31.22
CA GLN A 300 4.59 -2.30 31.63
C GLN A 300 5.26 -1.29 30.70
N LEU A 301 4.92 -1.32 29.40
CA LEU A 301 5.55 -0.50 28.37
C LEU A 301 4.61 0.60 27.85
N GLY A 302 5.19 1.70 27.39
CA GLY A 302 4.48 2.70 26.60
C GLY A 302 4.19 2.22 25.18
N MET A 303 3.15 2.73 24.53
CA MET A 303 2.81 2.40 23.15
C MET A 303 3.95 2.68 22.16
N PRO A 304 4.72 3.79 22.26
CA PRO A 304 5.90 3.99 21.40
C PRO A 304 6.97 2.89 21.56
N GLU A 305 7.16 2.39 22.78
CA GLU A 305 8.10 1.31 23.07
C GLU A 305 7.60 -0.03 22.53
N LEU A 306 6.30 -0.33 22.67
CA LEU A 306 5.67 -1.52 22.08
C LEU A 306 5.75 -1.50 20.56
N VAL A 307 5.50 -0.36 19.91
CA VAL A 307 5.61 -0.18 18.46
C VAL A 307 7.05 -0.44 18.01
N ALA A 308 8.04 0.19 18.66
CA ALA A 308 9.45 0.01 18.33
C ALA A 308 9.94 -1.44 18.57
N SER A 309 9.45 -2.08 19.64
CA SER A 309 9.71 -3.49 19.93
C SER A 309 9.10 -4.39 18.87
N GLY A 310 7.82 -4.21 18.56
CA GLY A 310 7.11 -4.98 17.54
C GLY A 310 7.72 -4.86 16.15
N GLU A 311 8.12 -3.65 15.75
CA GLU A 311 8.84 -3.42 14.50
C GLU A 311 10.13 -4.25 14.45
N LYS A 312 11.00 -4.15 15.47
CA LYS A 312 12.27 -4.87 15.55
C LYS A 312 12.07 -6.39 15.59
N THR A 313 11.08 -6.87 16.33
CA THR A 313 10.75 -8.29 16.43
C THR A 313 10.36 -8.85 15.06
N ILE A 314 9.46 -8.18 14.33
CA ILE A 314 9.06 -8.61 12.99
C ILE A 314 10.21 -8.47 11.98
N GLN A 315 11.04 -7.41 12.06
CA GLN A 315 12.24 -7.28 11.21
C GLN A 315 13.18 -8.46 11.41
N LYS A 316 13.51 -8.79 12.67
CA LYS A 316 14.38 -9.93 13.00
C LYS A 316 13.80 -11.25 12.52
N TYR A 317 12.49 -11.44 12.73
CA TYR A 317 11.80 -12.64 12.31
C TYR A 317 11.78 -12.79 10.78
N GLU A 318 11.53 -11.70 10.06
CA GLU A 318 11.54 -11.68 8.59
C GLU A 318 12.95 -11.82 8.01
N ALA A 319 13.98 -11.28 8.67
CA ALA A 319 15.37 -11.47 8.28
C ALA A 319 15.83 -12.94 8.36
N ALA A 320 15.16 -13.76 9.18
CA ALA A 320 15.41 -15.20 9.30
C ALA A 320 14.62 -16.05 8.29
N ASN A 321 13.70 -15.46 7.53
CA ASN A 321 13.01 -16.13 6.43
C ASN A 321 13.92 -16.26 5.20
N GLU A 322 13.53 -17.16 4.29
CA GLU A 322 14.20 -17.30 3.00
C GLU A 322 14.22 -15.97 2.24
N PRO A 323 15.33 -15.66 1.53
CA PRO A 323 15.43 -14.44 0.73
C PRO A 323 14.28 -14.31 -0.27
N LEU A 324 13.66 -13.14 -0.32
CA LEU A 324 12.55 -12.82 -1.22
C LEU A 324 12.78 -13.31 -2.66
N SER A 325 11.80 -14.07 -3.17
CA SER A 325 11.89 -14.67 -4.50
C SER A 325 12.16 -13.63 -5.61
N LYS A 326 12.81 -14.05 -6.70
CA LYS A 326 12.96 -13.23 -7.91
C LYS A 326 11.60 -12.75 -8.44
N GLU A 327 10.61 -13.65 -8.43
CA GLU A 327 9.24 -13.34 -8.84
C GLU A 327 8.62 -12.19 -8.03
N CYS A 328 8.82 -12.16 -6.71
CA CYS A 328 8.36 -11.05 -5.88
C CYS A 328 9.09 -9.74 -6.19
N ARG A 329 10.41 -9.79 -6.39
CA ARG A 329 11.23 -8.61 -6.70
C ARG A 329 10.85 -7.95 -8.03
N GLU A 330 10.31 -8.73 -8.96
CA GLU A 330 9.87 -8.28 -10.29
C GLU A 330 8.34 -8.11 -10.39
N CYS A 331 7.59 -8.38 -9.31
CA CYS A 331 6.13 -8.41 -9.35
C CYS A 331 5.52 -7.01 -9.46
N PRO A 332 4.64 -6.74 -10.45
CA PRO A 332 4.00 -5.43 -10.59
C PRO A 332 2.87 -5.17 -9.58
N TRP A 333 2.54 -6.15 -8.73
CA TRP A 333 1.58 -6.04 -7.64
C TRP A 333 2.22 -6.18 -6.25
N PHE A 334 3.55 -6.10 -6.13
CA PHE A 334 4.22 -6.23 -4.83
C PHE A 334 3.68 -5.22 -3.80
N TYR A 335 3.29 -4.03 -4.27
CA TYR A 335 2.68 -2.97 -3.48
C TYR A 335 1.35 -3.33 -2.80
N LEU A 336 0.71 -4.44 -3.20
CA LEU A 336 -0.52 -4.94 -2.58
C LEU A 336 -0.25 -6.10 -1.63
N CYS A 337 0.76 -6.94 -1.91
CA CYS A 337 0.96 -8.22 -1.23
C CYS A 337 2.09 -8.19 -0.20
N TYR A 338 3.17 -7.46 -0.46
CA TYR A 338 4.36 -7.39 0.42
C TYR A 338 4.88 -8.78 0.87
N ALA A 339 4.84 -9.74 -0.05
CA ALA A 339 5.21 -11.15 0.14
C ALA A 339 4.32 -11.96 1.12
N GLY A 340 3.27 -11.40 1.73
CA GLY A 340 2.37 -12.11 2.64
C GLY A 340 2.82 -12.10 4.10
N CYS A 341 2.29 -13.04 4.90
CA CYS A 341 2.60 -13.16 6.32
C CYS A 341 4.01 -13.75 6.60
N PRO A 342 4.85 -13.10 7.43
CA PRO A 342 6.19 -13.59 7.76
C PRO A 342 6.18 -14.91 8.56
N ILE A 343 5.19 -15.11 9.44
CA ILE A 343 5.00 -16.34 10.24
C ILE A 343 4.74 -17.53 9.31
N GLU A 344 3.92 -17.31 8.31
CA GLU A 344 3.54 -18.33 7.35
C GLU A 344 4.75 -18.75 6.49
N ARG A 345 5.50 -17.76 5.95
CA ARG A 345 6.76 -18.01 5.24
C ARG A 345 7.78 -18.77 6.09
N ASN A 346 7.85 -18.48 7.39
CA ASN A 346 8.76 -19.18 8.29
C ASN A 346 8.40 -20.66 8.46
N ASN A 347 7.11 -20.94 8.74
CA ASN A 347 6.61 -22.29 8.96
C ASN A 347 6.71 -23.17 7.70
N THR A 348 6.46 -22.58 6.53
CA THR A 348 6.49 -23.29 5.24
C THR A 348 7.86 -23.26 4.55
N ARG A 349 8.83 -22.50 5.10
CA ARG A 349 10.12 -22.18 4.46
C ARG A 349 9.94 -21.59 3.04
N GLY A 350 8.88 -20.81 2.87
CA GLY A 350 8.55 -20.13 1.62
C GLY A 350 9.24 -18.76 1.49
N ASN A 351 9.56 -18.35 0.25
CA ASN A 351 10.17 -17.05 -0.06
C ASN A 351 9.22 -16.08 -0.79
N LYS A 352 7.92 -16.38 -0.76
CA LYS A 352 6.82 -15.58 -1.28
C LYS A 352 5.52 -15.99 -0.58
N SER A 353 4.45 -15.22 -0.78
CA SER A 353 3.14 -15.54 -0.21
C SER A 353 2.66 -16.90 -0.71
N TYR A 354 2.18 -17.78 0.18
CA TYR A 354 1.60 -19.06 -0.19
C TYR A 354 0.32 -18.91 -1.03
N THR A 355 -0.32 -17.74 -1.00
CA THR A 355 -1.47 -17.39 -1.83
C THR A 355 -1.10 -16.58 -3.08
N CYS A 356 0.19 -16.46 -3.45
CA CYS A 356 0.64 -15.54 -4.50
C CYS A 356 -0.09 -15.73 -5.84
N ALA A 357 -0.26 -16.97 -6.32
CA ALA A 357 -1.01 -17.23 -7.57
C ALA A 357 -2.49 -16.82 -7.47
N LEU A 358 -3.18 -17.20 -6.38
CA LEU A 358 -4.56 -16.78 -6.11
C LEU A 358 -4.70 -15.26 -6.12
N GLN A 359 -3.81 -14.55 -5.41
CA GLN A 359 -3.82 -13.09 -5.34
C GLN A 359 -3.67 -12.48 -6.74
N LYS A 360 -2.73 -12.98 -7.55
CA LYS A 360 -2.56 -12.52 -8.93
C LYS A 360 -3.81 -12.75 -9.79
N GLU A 361 -4.51 -13.88 -9.64
CA GLU A 361 -5.76 -14.15 -10.36
C GLU A 361 -6.92 -13.26 -9.90
N LEU A 362 -6.94 -12.86 -8.62
CA LEU A 362 -7.90 -11.86 -8.13
C LEU A 362 -7.58 -10.45 -8.64
N TYR A 363 -6.30 -10.08 -8.73
CA TYR A 363 -5.87 -8.77 -9.24
C TYR A 363 -6.14 -8.61 -10.74
N LYS A 364 -5.76 -9.62 -11.54
CA LYS A 364 -6.01 -9.63 -12.99
C LYS A 364 -7.50 -9.54 -13.32
N ALA A 365 -8.35 -10.16 -12.50
CA ALA A 365 -9.80 -10.12 -12.71
C ALA A 365 -10.44 -8.77 -12.32
N GLN A 366 -9.74 -7.89 -11.61
CA GLN A 366 -10.25 -6.58 -11.18
C GLN A 366 -9.20 -5.48 -11.46
N PRO A 367 -8.81 -5.23 -12.73
CA PRO A 367 -7.70 -4.34 -13.07
C PRO A 367 -7.92 -2.88 -12.68
N ASP A 368 -9.17 -2.41 -12.63
CA ASP A 368 -9.49 -1.04 -12.17
C ASP A 368 -9.26 -0.88 -10.65
N ARG A 369 -9.53 -1.95 -9.88
CA ARG A 369 -9.31 -1.98 -8.43
C ARG A 369 -7.85 -2.28 -8.08
N PHE A 370 -7.19 -3.11 -8.88
CA PHE A 370 -5.84 -3.63 -8.65
C PHE A 370 -4.92 -3.48 -9.88
N PRO A 371 -4.70 -2.26 -10.37
CA PRO A 371 -3.89 -2.05 -11.57
C PRO A 371 -2.45 -2.50 -11.31
N PRO A 372 -1.77 -3.12 -12.29
CA PRO A 372 -0.34 -3.39 -12.18
C PRO A 372 0.42 -2.07 -12.11
N LYS A 373 1.34 -1.94 -11.14
CA LYS A 373 2.20 -0.75 -10.96
C LYS A 373 3.66 -1.18 -10.83
N PRO A 374 4.36 -1.50 -11.93
CA PRO A 374 5.74 -1.98 -11.88
C PRO A 374 6.72 -1.03 -11.17
N GLU A 375 6.67 0.27 -11.49
CA GLU A 375 7.58 1.27 -10.91
C GLU A 375 7.33 1.48 -9.42
N PHE A 376 6.06 1.60 -9.03
CA PHE A 376 5.68 1.73 -7.63
C PHE A 376 6.05 0.47 -6.85
N SER A 377 5.78 -0.72 -7.41
CA SER A 377 6.16 -2.00 -6.81
C SER A 377 7.66 -2.12 -6.62
N ARG A 378 8.48 -1.67 -7.58
CA ARG A 378 9.95 -1.67 -7.43
C ARG A 378 10.39 -0.84 -6.22
N ARG A 379 9.76 0.32 -5.98
CA ARG A 379 10.02 1.14 -4.78
C ARG A 379 9.60 0.41 -3.49
N GLN A 380 8.46 -0.27 -3.53
CA GLN A 380 7.98 -1.05 -2.39
C GLN A 380 8.87 -2.27 -2.09
N VAL A 381 9.41 -2.94 -3.12
CA VAL A 381 10.39 -4.03 -2.98
C VAL A 381 11.67 -3.52 -2.33
N ASP A 382 12.21 -2.39 -2.82
CA ASP A 382 13.42 -1.80 -2.26
C ASP A 382 13.24 -1.40 -0.79
N ALA A 383 12.10 -0.77 -0.45
CA ALA A 383 11.75 -0.46 0.94
C ALA A 383 11.63 -1.72 1.82
N PHE A 384 10.95 -2.77 1.32
CA PHE A 384 10.80 -4.04 2.03
C PHE A 384 12.16 -4.70 2.30
N ILE A 385 13.02 -4.78 1.28
CA ILE A 385 14.35 -5.39 1.41
C ILE A 385 15.17 -4.60 2.46
N ARG A 386 15.21 -3.27 2.38
CA ARG A 386 16.00 -2.46 3.33
C ARG A 386 15.52 -2.61 4.77
N GLN A 387 14.21 -2.65 4.98
CA GLN A 387 13.64 -2.72 6.32
C GLN A 387 13.76 -4.12 6.92
N ASN A 388 13.53 -5.17 6.12
CA ASN A 388 13.33 -6.51 6.65
C ASN A 388 14.39 -7.54 6.23
N GLN A 389 14.94 -7.45 5.01
CA GLN A 389 15.89 -8.43 4.47
C GLN A 389 17.11 -7.77 3.81
N PRO A 390 17.85 -6.87 4.51
CA PRO A 390 18.91 -6.07 3.88
C PRO A 390 20.05 -6.93 3.30
N HIS A 391 20.23 -8.16 3.78
CA HIS A 391 21.22 -9.12 3.29
C HIS A 391 20.99 -9.55 1.82
N ILE A 392 19.78 -9.37 1.26
CA ILE A 392 19.55 -9.56 -0.18
C ILE A 392 20.44 -8.63 -1.01
N TYR A 393 20.75 -7.46 -0.45
CA TYR A 393 21.69 -6.51 -1.01
C TYR A 393 23.15 -6.80 -0.64
N ASP A 394 23.48 -7.99 -0.17
CA ASP A 394 24.86 -8.48 -0.22
C ASP A 394 25.18 -9.07 -1.60
N ASP A 395 24.16 -9.54 -2.34
CA ASP A 395 24.28 -9.89 -3.74
C ASP A 395 24.23 -8.63 -4.62
N LEU A 396 25.36 -8.33 -5.25
CA LEU A 396 25.52 -7.15 -6.13
C LEU A 396 24.76 -7.28 -7.46
N THR A 397 24.26 -8.47 -7.81
CA THR A 397 23.44 -8.66 -9.02
C THR A 397 21.99 -8.22 -8.83
N VAL A 398 21.56 -8.01 -7.59
CA VAL A 398 20.20 -7.54 -7.28
C VAL A 398 20.10 -6.04 -7.52
N PRO A 399 19.22 -5.58 -8.45
CA PRO A 399 19.03 -4.16 -8.69
C PRO A 399 18.56 -3.44 -7.42
N ARG A 400 19.14 -2.27 -7.16
CA ARG A 400 18.78 -1.40 -6.04
C ARG A 400 18.38 -0.05 -6.56
N LEU A 401 17.42 0.58 -5.92
CA LEU A 401 17.14 1.98 -6.21
C LEU A 401 18.24 2.85 -5.63
N MET A 402 18.50 3.97 -6.29
CA MET A 402 19.39 4.99 -5.74
C MET A 402 18.85 5.43 -4.38
N ASN A 403 19.73 5.53 -3.39
CA ASN A 403 19.36 6.09 -2.09
C ASN A 403 18.97 7.54 -2.28
N PHE A 404 17.87 7.92 -1.65
CA PHE A 404 17.43 9.31 -1.63
C PHE A 404 18.40 10.15 -0.78
N ASN A 405 19.02 11.19 -1.34
CA ASN A 405 19.72 12.19 -0.55
C ASN A 405 18.69 13.19 0.01
N PRO A 406 18.49 13.29 1.33
CA PRO A 406 17.55 14.22 1.93
C PRO A 406 17.77 15.69 1.55
N GLU A 407 18.99 16.09 1.20
CA GLU A 407 19.32 17.45 0.74
C GLU A 407 18.55 17.86 -0.53
N LEU A 408 18.03 16.89 -1.31
CA LEU A 408 17.17 17.16 -2.46
C LEU A 408 15.80 17.75 -2.08
N LEU A 409 15.38 17.58 -0.82
CA LEU A 409 14.14 18.19 -0.30
C LEU A 409 14.37 19.55 0.35
N ASP A 410 15.63 19.98 0.53
CA ASP A 410 15.91 21.29 1.08
C ASP A 410 15.51 22.37 0.06
N PRO A 411 14.55 23.27 0.37
CA PRO A 411 14.17 24.35 -0.53
C PRO A 411 15.36 25.22 -0.98
N ALA A 412 16.43 25.28 -0.18
CA ALA A 412 17.67 25.95 -0.52
C ALA A 412 18.36 25.37 -1.77
N ASN A 413 18.09 24.12 -2.13
CA ASN A 413 18.69 23.43 -3.27
C ASN A 413 17.77 23.37 -4.50
N SER A 414 16.56 23.93 -4.41
CA SER A 414 15.63 24.00 -5.54
C SER A 414 16.12 24.92 -6.66
N LEU A 415 15.73 24.64 -7.91
CA LEU A 415 16.09 25.49 -9.05
C LEU A 415 15.80 27.00 -8.84
N PRO A 416 14.64 27.43 -8.31
CA PRO A 416 14.39 28.86 -8.04
C PRO A 416 15.36 29.47 -7.02
N ALA A 417 15.69 28.76 -5.93
CA ALA A 417 16.63 29.23 -4.93
C ALA A 417 18.06 29.31 -5.50
N LEU A 418 18.44 28.36 -6.36
CA LEU A 418 19.72 28.36 -7.06
C LEU A 418 19.83 29.52 -8.05
N ILE A 419 18.75 29.82 -8.78
CA ILE A 419 18.67 31.00 -9.67
C ILE A 419 18.82 32.29 -8.86
N GLN A 420 18.11 32.42 -7.74
CA GLN A 420 18.15 33.64 -6.92
C GLN A 420 19.55 33.97 -6.38
N ARG A 421 20.44 32.99 -6.24
CA ARG A 421 21.81 33.18 -5.71
C ARG A 421 22.85 33.48 -6.78
N ASP A 422 22.47 33.51 -8.05
CA ASP A 422 23.40 33.58 -9.16
C ASP A 422 22.89 34.57 -10.21
N ASP A 423 23.49 35.76 -10.25
CA ASP A 423 23.04 36.86 -11.11
C ASP A 423 22.98 36.47 -12.60
N VAL A 424 23.88 35.59 -13.06
CA VAL A 424 23.90 35.11 -14.44
C VAL A 424 22.71 34.18 -14.69
N LEU A 425 22.37 33.30 -13.74
CA LEU A 425 21.16 32.48 -13.83
C LEU A 425 19.89 33.33 -13.75
N GLN A 426 19.85 34.37 -12.91
CA GLN A 426 18.70 35.28 -12.84
C GLN A 426 18.40 35.89 -14.20
N GLU A 427 19.43 36.37 -14.91
CA GLU A 427 19.26 36.94 -16.25
C GLU A 427 18.96 35.86 -17.31
N MET A 428 19.59 34.67 -17.20
CA MET A 428 19.32 33.56 -18.11
C MET A 428 17.88 33.03 -18.02
N PHE A 429 17.26 33.08 -16.85
CA PHE A 429 15.86 32.65 -16.66
C PHE A 429 14.87 33.82 -16.58
N ARG A 430 15.32 35.04 -16.90
CA ARG A 430 14.48 36.23 -16.81
C ARG A 430 13.30 36.15 -17.79
N PRO A 431 12.07 36.47 -17.33
CA PRO A 431 10.91 36.62 -18.23
C PRO A 431 11.20 37.63 -19.35
N GLY A 432 10.82 37.25 -20.58
CA GLY A 432 11.00 38.06 -21.78
C GLY A 432 12.43 38.18 -22.29
N ALA A 433 13.38 37.41 -21.76
CA ALA A 433 14.75 37.36 -22.27
C ALA A 433 14.83 36.81 -23.72
N ILE A 434 13.93 35.89 -24.06
CA ILE A 434 13.73 35.39 -25.43
C ILE A 434 12.23 35.44 -25.74
N LYS A 435 11.87 35.93 -26.92
CA LYS A 435 10.48 36.00 -27.39
C LYS A 435 10.34 35.35 -28.75
N LEU A 436 9.26 34.60 -28.93
CA LEU A 436 8.80 34.11 -30.22
C LEU A 436 7.89 35.17 -30.86
N ILE A 437 8.10 35.47 -32.13
CA ILE A 437 7.29 36.41 -32.91
C ILE A 437 6.72 35.65 -34.10
N VAL A 438 5.40 35.48 -34.13
CA VAL A 438 4.69 34.84 -35.25
C VAL A 438 3.75 35.88 -35.87
N ASN A 439 3.94 36.18 -37.15
CA ASN A 439 3.16 37.19 -37.89
C ASN A 439 3.07 38.54 -37.17
N GLY A 440 4.18 38.95 -36.54
CA GLY A 440 4.30 40.20 -35.79
C GLY A 440 3.77 40.15 -34.35
N GLN A 441 3.15 39.06 -33.91
CA GLN A 441 2.71 38.90 -32.51
C GLN A 441 3.80 38.26 -31.66
N ALA A 442 4.23 38.96 -30.60
CA ALA A 442 5.31 38.52 -29.72
C ALA A 442 4.78 37.80 -28.46
N THR A 443 5.39 36.68 -28.10
CA THR A 443 5.12 35.91 -26.88
C THR A 443 6.44 35.52 -26.21
N ASP A 444 6.51 35.66 -24.89
CA ASP A 444 7.69 35.27 -24.11
C ASP A 444 7.90 33.75 -24.15
N LEU A 445 9.14 33.34 -24.42
CA LEU A 445 9.56 31.96 -24.25
C LEU A 445 10.17 31.77 -22.86
N TYR A 446 10.01 30.57 -22.32
CA TYR A 446 10.49 30.20 -21.00
C TYR A 446 10.80 28.71 -20.95
N SER A 447 11.53 28.30 -19.92
CA SER A 447 11.81 26.89 -19.63
C SER A 447 10.58 26.20 -19.06
N SER A 448 10.14 25.09 -19.66
CA SER A 448 9.04 24.32 -19.09
C SER A 448 9.40 23.71 -17.73
N HIS A 449 10.67 23.38 -17.51
CA HIS A 449 11.18 22.85 -16.26
C HIS A 449 11.06 23.86 -15.09
N LEU A 450 11.17 25.16 -15.36
CA LEU A 450 11.08 26.18 -14.31
C LEU A 450 9.63 26.56 -13.98
N TYR A 451 8.76 26.65 -14.99
CA TYR A 451 7.41 27.19 -14.82
C TYR A 451 6.29 26.13 -14.81
N GLY A 452 6.59 24.87 -15.13
CA GLY A 452 5.59 23.80 -15.17
C GLY A 452 4.52 23.98 -16.25
N ARG A 453 4.78 24.82 -17.25
CA ARG A 453 3.93 25.09 -18.43
C ARG A 453 4.81 25.14 -19.68
N MET A 454 4.23 25.18 -20.86
CA MET A 454 4.98 25.22 -22.13
C MET A 454 4.27 26.11 -23.15
N THR A 455 5.03 26.84 -23.96
CA THR A 455 4.48 27.62 -25.08
C THR A 455 4.19 26.69 -26.25
N GLN A 456 2.99 26.81 -26.84
CA GLN A 456 2.52 26.01 -27.97
C GLN A 456 2.01 26.91 -29.09
N VAL A 457 2.35 26.59 -30.33
CA VAL A 457 1.94 27.36 -31.51
C VAL A 457 1.59 26.44 -32.68
N THR A 458 0.52 26.75 -33.41
CA THR A 458 0.23 26.13 -34.71
C THR A 458 0.82 27.01 -35.80
N LEU A 459 1.63 26.43 -36.68
CA LEU A 459 2.36 27.12 -37.74
C LEU A 459 1.97 26.56 -39.11
N SER A 460 1.87 27.44 -40.09
CA SER A 460 1.67 27.14 -41.50
C SER A 460 2.89 27.54 -42.34
N PRO A 461 3.06 27.00 -43.56
CA PRO A 461 4.14 27.40 -44.46
C PRO A 461 4.18 28.90 -44.80
N GLU A 462 3.05 29.59 -44.71
CA GLU A 462 2.87 31.02 -44.99
C GLU A 462 3.28 31.92 -43.82
N ASP A 463 3.37 31.38 -42.60
CA ASP A 463 3.66 32.16 -41.41
C ASP A 463 5.11 32.68 -41.40
N SER A 464 5.28 33.88 -40.88
CA SER A 464 6.58 34.49 -40.59
C SER A 464 6.95 34.24 -39.13
N VAL A 465 8.06 33.54 -38.89
CA VAL A 465 8.47 33.11 -37.55
C VAL A 465 9.84 33.66 -37.23
N HIS A 466 9.91 34.50 -36.19
CA HIS A 466 11.15 35.09 -35.72
C HIS A 466 11.35 34.82 -34.23
N VAL A 467 12.60 34.89 -33.79
CA VAL A 467 12.95 34.89 -32.37
C VAL A 467 13.74 36.14 -32.03
N ALA A 468 13.32 36.83 -30.99
CA ALA A 468 14.00 37.97 -30.41
C ALA A 468 14.77 37.56 -29.16
N VAL A 469 16.07 37.86 -29.11
CA VAL A 469 16.94 37.61 -27.96
C VAL A 469 17.40 38.95 -27.38
N ASP A 470 17.05 39.23 -26.12
CA ASP A 470 17.43 40.47 -25.42
C ASP A 470 18.95 40.61 -25.34
N LYS A 471 19.47 41.83 -25.52
CA LYS A 471 20.92 42.09 -25.50
C LYS A 471 21.58 41.73 -24.17
N ARG A 472 20.86 41.77 -23.05
CA ARG A 472 21.39 41.32 -21.74
C ARG A 472 21.55 39.80 -21.68
N TYR A 473 20.59 39.05 -22.24
CA TYR A 473 20.71 37.59 -22.37
C TYR A 473 21.84 37.23 -23.33
N TRP A 474 21.97 37.97 -24.43
CA TRP A 474 23.08 37.80 -25.38
C TRP A 474 24.44 38.06 -24.73
N ALA A 475 24.56 39.07 -23.87
CA ALA A 475 25.82 39.44 -23.20
C ALA A 475 26.26 38.48 -22.08
N LEU A 476 25.45 37.46 -21.73
CA LEU A 476 25.78 36.52 -20.67
C LEU A 476 27.15 35.85 -20.91
N ASN A 477 27.89 35.60 -19.83
CA ASN A 477 29.16 34.86 -19.84
C ASN A 477 30.25 35.44 -20.78
N GLY A 478 30.41 36.76 -20.80
CA GLY A 478 31.62 37.41 -21.35
C GLY A 478 31.49 38.05 -22.74
N GLY A 479 30.28 38.17 -23.30
CA GLY A 479 30.00 39.10 -24.41
C GLY A 479 30.37 38.64 -25.84
N ASP A 480 30.15 39.57 -26.79
CA ASP A 480 29.83 39.39 -28.23
C ASP A 480 30.76 38.52 -29.09
N LEU A 481 32.03 38.37 -28.70
CA LEU A 481 33.04 37.70 -29.53
C LEU A 481 32.73 36.21 -29.66
N GLY A 482 32.36 35.79 -30.87
CA GLY A 482 32.05 34.39 -31.18
C GLY A 482 30.74 33.89 -30.60
N ASN A 483 29.84 34.78 -30.17
CA ASN A 483 28.50 34.39 -29.72
C ASN A 483 27.54 34.22 -30.91
N ALA A 484 26.54 33.36 -30.76
CA ALA A 484 25.52 33.09 -31.77
C ALA A 484 24.20 32.70 -31.09
N ILE A 485 23.07 32.99 -31.74
CA ILE A 485 21.78 32.40 -31.35
C ILE A 485 21.81 30.95 -31.78
N LYS A 486 21.71 30.05 -30.81
CA LYS A 486 21.65 28.60 -31.01
C LYS A 486 20.20 28.13 -30.97
N VAL A 487 19.79 27.46 -32.02
CA VAL A 487 18.45 26.88 -32.20
C VAL A 487 18.59 25.38 -32.31
N GLN A 488 17.82 24.64 -31.51
CA GLN A 488 17.79 23.19 -31.53
C GLN A 488 16.37 22.72 -31.83
N LEU A 489 16.20 21.97 -32.91
CA LEU A 489 14.95 21.31 -33.29
C LEU A 489 14.97 19.88 -32.78
N LEU A 490 14.01 19.55 -31.90
CA LEU A 490 13.82 18.24 -31.31
C LEU A 490 12.46 17.67 -31.71
N SER A 491 12.33 16.34 -31.72
CA SER A 491 11.05 15.66 -31.95
C SER A 491 10.75 14.59 -30.89
N ASP A 492 9.48 14.32 -30.67
CA ASP A 492 8.98 13.32 -29.71
C ASP A 492 9.24 11.87 -30.13
N SER A 493 9.97 11.64 -31.22
CA SER A 493 10.50 10.32 -31.54
C SER A 493 11.61 9.96 -30.53
N PRO A 494 11.40 8.99 -29.64
CA PRO A 494 12.39 8.67 -28.61
C PRO A 494 13.62 7.99 -29.22
N VAL A 495 14.81 8.43 -28.80
CA VAL A 495 16.10 7.82 -29.16
C VAL A 495 16.90 7.48 -27.90
N VAL A 496 17.74 6.46 -27.98
CA VAL A 496 18.63 6.04 -26.89
C VAL A 496 20.08 6.27 -27.31
N TYR A 497 20.78 7.17 -26.61
CA TYR A 497 22.18 7.49 -26.91
C TYR A 497 22.93 8.07 -25.71
N GLY A 498 24.26 8.17 -25.84
CA GLY A 498 25.19 8.65 -24.82
C GLY A 498 25.59 7.58 -23.81
N ASP A 499 26.58 7.90 -22.96
CA ASP A 499 27.13 6.94 -21.99
C ASP A 499 26.08 6.44 -20.98
N GLU A 500 25.08 7.28 -20.68
CA GLU A 500 23.98 6.97 -19.77
C GLU A 500 22.89 6.08 -20.38
N GLN A 501 22.90 5.86 -21.71
CA GLN A 501 21.87 5.11 -22.45
C GLN A 501 20.43 5.51 -22.08
N ARG A 502 20.17 6.81 -21.90
CA ARG A 502 18.84 7.34 -21.58
C ARG A 502 18.01 7.54 -22.84
N THR A 503 16.71 7.30 -22.71
CA THR A 503 15.70 7.70 -23.70
C THR A 503 15.52 9.22 -23.67
N LYS A 504 15.70 9.88 -24.80
CA LYS A 504 15.55 11.34 -24.98
C LYS A 504 14.76 11.64 -26.26
N MET A 505 14.26 12.88 -26.39
CA MET A 505 13.73 13.37 -27.67
C MET A 505 14.82 13.30 -28.76
N SER A 506 14.43 12.98 -29.98
CA SER A 506 15.36 12.93 -31.11
C SER A 506 15.84 14.33 -31.48
N HIS A 507 17.14 14.46 -31.72
CA HIS A 507 17.75 15.69 -32.19
C HIS A 507 17.65 15.74 -33.72
N VAL A 508 16.80 16.60 -34.26
CA VAL A 508 16.54 16.70 -35.71
C VAL A 508 17.58 17.61 -36.38
N ALA A 509 17.78 18.82 -35.84
CA ALA A 509 18.70 19.79 -36.41
C ALA A 509 19.22 20.79 -35.35
N THR A 510 20.43 21.30 -35.55
CA THR A 510 20.98 22.46 -34.82
C THR A 510 21.37 23.53 -35.81
N PHE A 511 21.08 24.78 -35.46
CA PHE A 511 21.46 25.94 -36.25
C PHE A 511 22.04 27.03 -35.34
N ASP A 512 23.17 27.61 -35.74
CA ASP A 512 23.84 28.71 -35.06
C ASP A 512 23.86 29.95 -35.95
N ALA A 513 23.18 31.01 -35.52
CA ALA A 513 23.13 32.28 -36.22
C ALA A 513 24.08 33.29 -35.58
N TYR A 514 25.13 33.64 -36.32
CA TYR A 514 26.09 34.67 -35.94
C TYR A 514 25.56 36.07 -36.33
N PRO A 515 26.12 37.17 -35.78
CA PRO A 515 25.59 38.53 -36.00
C PRO A 515 25.30 38.93 -37.45
N ALA A 516 26.06 38.43 -38.42
CA ALA A 516 25.82 38.68 -39.85
C ALA A 516 24.48 38.13 -40.39
N GLN A 517 23.87 37.18 -39.68
CA GLN A 517 22.58 36.56 -40.01
C GLN A 517 21.44 37.11 -39.14
N LEU A 518 21.73 38.07 -38.27
CA LEU A 518 20.79 38.63 -37.31
C LEU A 518 20.47 40.08 -37.67
N GLN A 519 19.24 40.49 -37.40
CA GLN A 519 18.88 41.89 -37.41
C GLN A 519 19.11 42.47 -36.02
N GLU A 520 19.92 43.53 -35.93
CA GLU A 520 20.18 44.25 -34.69
C GLU A 520 19.11 45.30 -34.42
N LEU A 521 18.52 45.25 -33.21
CA LEU A 521 17.68 46.31 -32.67
C LEU A 521 18.37 46.97 -31.45
N SER A 522 17.77 48.03 -30.92
CA SER A 522 18.32 48.74 -29.76
C SER A 522 18.48 47.85 -28.53
N ASP A 523 17.56 46.91 -28.33
CA ASP A 523 17.41 46.10 -27.12
C ASP A 523 17.45 44.58 -27.38
N ALA A 524 17.45 44.14 -28.65
CA ALA A 524 17.43 42.72 -29.00
C ALA A 524 18.14 42.40 -30.33
N TRP A 525 18.48 41.13 -30.50
CA TRP A 525 18.81 40.50 -31.78
C TRP A 525 17.62 39.72 -32.30
N ILE A 526 17.26 39.91 -33.57
CA ILE A 526 16.17 39.18 -34.23
C ILE A 526 16.76 38.16 -35.21
N LEU A 527 16.29 36.91 -35.09
CA LEU A 527 16.56 35.83 -36.04
C LEU A 527 15.27 35.44 -36.77
N ASP A 528 15.30 35.42 -38.11
CA ASP A 528 14.25 34.80 -38.92
C ASP A 528 14.42 33.27 -38.96
N LEU A 529 13.50 32.55 -38.35
CA LEU A 529 13.45 31.09 -38.33
C LEU A 529 12.68 30.50 -39.50
N THR A 530 11.97 31.31 -40.29
CA THR A 530 11.09 30.85 -41.38
C THR A 530 11.85 29.97 -42.38
N PRO A 531 13.06 30.33 -42.87
CA PRO A 531 13.80 29.48 -43.79
C PRO A 531 14.22 28.15 -43.17
N PHE A 532 14.60 28.16 -41.88
CA PHE A 532 14.99 26.95 -41.14
C PHE A 532 13.80 26.00 -40.97
N LEU A 533 12.63 26.52 -40.60
CA LEU A 533 11.41 25.72 -40.46
C LEU A 533 11.00 25.09 -41.78
N ARG A 534 10.97 25.86 -42.87
CA ARG A 534 10.62 25.35 -44.21
C ARG A 534 11.59 24.27 -44.69
N LEU A 535 12.89 24.44 -44.42
CA LEU A 535 13.91 23.45 -44.77
C LEU A 535 13.65 22.09 -44.10
N HIS A 536 13.14 22.10 -42.87
CA HIS A 536 12.92 20.90 -42.06
C HIS A 536 11.47 20.40 -42.05
N ALA A 537 10.55 21.04 -42.81
CA ALA A 537 9.12 20.73 -42.80
C ALA A 537 8.78 19.24 -43.00
N ALA A 538 9.53 18.54 -43.85
CA ALA A 538 9.32 17.11 -44.12
C ALA A 538 9.64 16.19 -42.91
N SER A 539 10.29 16.70 -41.87
CA SER A 539 10.67 15.94 -40.67
C SER A 539 9.73 16.12 -39.48
N PHE A 540 8.73 17.00 -39.59
CA PHE A 540 7.86 17.36 -38.48
C PHE A 540 6.81 16.28 -38.19
N LEU A 541 6.51 16.11 -36.90
CA LEU A 541 5.49 15.20 -36.37
C LEU A 541 4.17 15.95 -36.11
N PRO A 542 3.02 15.25 -36.14
CA PRO A 542 1.72 15.82 -35.72
C PRO A 542 1.64 16.00 -34.19
N ASP A 543 0.48 16.47 -33.70
CA ASP A 543 0.11 16.50 -32.26
C ASP A 543 1.12 17.24 -31.35
N PHE A 544 1.66 18.37 -31.83
CA PHE A 544 2.71 19.14 -31.12
C PHE A 544 3.97 18.32 -30.80
N GLY A 545 4.28 17.31 -31.61
CA GLY A 545 5.45 16.44 -31.46
C GLY A 545 6.80 17.08 -31.80
N ASN A 546 6.84 18.38 -32.10
CA ASN A 546 8.05 19.13 -32.44
C ASN A 546 8.34 20.21 -31.40
N LEU A 547 9.61 20.37 -31.03
CA LEU A 547 10.06 21.35 -30.06
C LEU A 547 11.25 22.14 -30.61
N ILE A 548 11.20 23.46 -30.47
CA ILE A 548 12.36 24.33 -30.70
C ILE A 548 12.82 24.88 -29.36
N SER A 549 14.10 24.66 -29.06
CA SER A 549 14.81 25.26 -27.93
C SER A 549 15.77 26.34 -28.44
N VAL A 550 15.77 27.50 -27.80
CA VAL A 550 16.59 28.65 -28.20
C VAL A 550 17.43 29.14 -27.03
N THR A 551 18.71 29.38 -27.30
CA THR A 551 19.65 30.00 -26.35
C THR A 551 20.77 30.72 -27.11
N THR A 552 21.81 31.16 -26.43
CA THR A 552 23.06 31.62 -27.06
C THR A 552 24.21 30.67 -26.72
N LEU A 553 25.26 30.67 -27.53
CA LEU A 553 26.46 29.87 -27.23
C LEU A 553 27.02 30.18 -25.85
N ARG A 554 27.10 31.47 -25.49
CA ARG A 554 27.65 31.89 -24.19
C ARG A 554 26.75 31.54 -23.01
N ALA A 555 25.43 31.67 -23.13
CA ALA A 555 24.50 31.23 -22.09
C ALA A 555 24.58 29.70 -21.88
N ARG A 556 24.68 28.94 -22.98
CA ARG A 556 24.85 27.49 -22.93
C ARG A 556 26.17 27.06 -22.28
N GLU A 557 27.27 27.73 -22.59
CA GLU A 557 28.56 27.50 -21.94
C GLU A 557 28.47 27.71 -20.41
N TYR A 558 27.80 28.78 -19.98
CA TYR A 558 27.61 29.04 -18.55
C TYR A 558 26.78 27.95 -17.88
N HIS A 559 25.67 27.55 -18.50
CA HIS A 559 24.82 26.46 -18.01
C HIS A 559 25.62 25.18 -17.73
N TYR A 560 26.46 24.74 -18.67
CA TYR A 560 27.31 23.56 -18.45
C TYR A 560 28.47 23.80 -17.47
N SER A 561 29.03 25.01 -17.42
CA SER A 561 29.99 25.37 -16.37
C SER A 561 29.35 25.26 -14.99
N LYS A 562 28.08 25.64 -14.86
CA LYS A 562 27.31 25.54 -13.62
C LYS A 562 26.99 24.09 -13.27
N HIS A 563 26.66 23.22 -14.24
CA HIS A 563 26.53 21.77 -14.01
C HIS A 563 27.77 21.19 -13.34
N GLY A 564 28.97 21.58 -13.79
CA GLY A 564 30.23 21.12 -13.20
C GLY A 564 30.52 21.65 -11.79
N LYS A 565 29.88 22.75 -11.38
CA LYS A 565 30.13 23.44 -10.09
C LYS A 565 29.03 23.22 -9.06
N ASN A 566 27.85 22.76 -9.46
CA ASN A 566 26.71 22.60 -8.57
C ASN A 566 25.88 21.36 -8.96
N ALA A 567 25.94 20.33 -8.12
CA ALA A 567 25.24 19.06 -8.35
C ALA A 567 23.72 19.20 -8.37
N PHE A 568 23.13 20.04 -7.50
CA PHE A 568 21.68 20.26 -7.46
C PHE A 568 21.19 20.97 -8.72
N TYR A 569 21.93 21.97 -9.19
CA TYR A 569 21.63 22.64 -10.47
C TYR A 569 21.73 21.65 -11.63
N HIS A 570 22.74 20.79 -11.65
CA HIS A 570 22.86 19.73 -12.65
C HIS A 570 21.63 18.81 -12.63
N LEU A 571 21.26 18.27 -11.46
CA LEU A 571 20.11 17.36 -11.34
C LEU A 571 18.80 18.01 -11.79
N GLU A 572 18.52 19.23 -11.32
CA GLU A 572 17.30 19.99 -11.65
C GLU A 572 17.24 20.43 -13.12
N THR A 573 18.38 20.45 -13.81
CA THR A 573 18.49 20.92 -15.21
C THR A 573 19.21 19.93 -16.12
N ILE A 574 19.09 18.63 -15.81
CA ILE A 574 19.69 17.55 -16.59
C ILE A 574 19.11 17.45 -18.02
N ASN A 575 17.88 17.94 -18.17
CA ASN A 575 17.27 18.23 -19.46
C ASN A 575 17.45 19.72 -19.73
N LEU A 576 17.77 20.08 -20.98
CA LEU A 576 18.15 21.43 -21.39
C LEU A 576 17.06 22.44 -20.99
N PRO A 577 17.30 23.34 -20.02
CA PRO A 577 16.25 24.17 -19.45
C PRO A 577 16.12 25.50 -20.21
N PHE A 578 16.43 25.55 -21.50
CA PHE A 578 16.42 26.82 -22.24
C PHE A 578 14.99 27.21 -22.66
N PRO A 579 14.75 28.50 -22.96
CA PRO A 579 13.48 28.93 -23.52
C PRO A 579 13.09 28.12 -24.75
N GLU A 580 11.86 27.62 -24.76
CA GLU A 580 11.42 26.67 -25.77
C GLU A 580 9.94 26.87 -26.13
N PHE A 581 9.55 26.33 -27.28
CA PHE A 581 8.15 26.19 -27.66
C PHE A 581 7.93 24.89 -28.44
N ARG A 582 6.74 24.31 -28.27
CA ARG A 582 6.25 23.24 -29.13
C ARG A 582 5.42 23.78 -30.26
N PHE A 583 5.43 23.08 -31.38
CA PHE A 583 4.59 23.48 -32.50
C PHE A 583 4.02 22.30 -33.27
N GLU A 584 2.86 22.58 -33.85
CA GLU A 584 2.24 21.78 -34.90
C GLU A 584 2.45 22.50 -36.24
N TRP A 585 2.69 21.72 -37.30
CA TRP A 585 2.92 22.24 -38.65
C TRP A 585 1.82 21.74 -39.58
N GLY A 586 1.00 22.66 -40.11
CA GLY A 586 -0.21 22.32 -40.88
C GLY A 586 -0.60 23.37 -41.90
#